data_AF-A0A3B6PIN4-F1
#
_entry.id   AF-A0A3B6PIN4-F1
#
_cell.length_a   1.000
_cell.length_b   1.000
_cell.length_c   1.000
_cell.angle_alpha   90.00
_cell.angle_beta   90.00
_cell.angle_gamma   90.00
#
_symmetry.space_group_name_H-M   'P 1'
#
loop_
_entity.id
_entity.type
_entity.pdbx_description
1 polymer ?
#
loop_
_entity_poly.entity_id
_entity_poly.type
_entity_poly.pdbx_seq_one_letter_code
_entity_poly.pdbx_strand_id
1 'polypeptide(L)'
;MLRQLADGAEDVLDELDYFRIQDKLDSTYHAADKHAKGCTHDLALNARHTARAVANKFKFSSGGNKQTPKLKFDRVDMSKRMADIVQKLDPICAKVKEILDLELRNPKPAQGNRPKTTSAIIEPELFGRNVQKKNIVDDITHGKYYANGLTVLQIVGPGGIGKTTFTQHVYQEVNSLFDIMIWICVSLNFDANRLTQEIVKKIPKVNGEKENAVEGELIEQRLKHKRFLLVLDDVWTYHEDEWKKLLAPFRKGEARGNMVIITTRIPEAVTMVKTVDYSIELNRLGTEDFMHLFEAYVFGHQQPWKDYPELLDVGRAIVGHLKGFPLAAKTVGRLLRNQLALDNWTRVLESKEWELQTSDYDIMPDLKLSYDYLPFHLQQCFSYGALFPEDYEFGSKELVQLWIGLDILDSCDQRKRLEDVGLCYLNDLVNRGFFKKNEKEDGSSCYVMHDLLHELPVMVSSSECLSICSSNVRYIQSSPSVRHLSIMTDDGDVNNRLAFKDFKRDLSLLGEKLKAGNLKL
;
A
#
# COMPACT_ATOMS: atom_id res chain seq x y z
N MET A 1 26.82 8.62 1.70
CA MET A 1 27.90 9.31 0.95
C MET A 1 27.65 9.31 -0.55
N LEU A 2 27.53 8.16 -1.24
CA LEU A 2 27.16 8.11 -2.68
C LEU A 2 25.85 8.82 -2.99
N ARG A 3 24.79 8.41 -2.29
CA ARG A 3 23.46 8.99 -2.49
C ARG A 3 23.48 10.50 -2.24
N GLN A 4 24.08 10.97 -1.15
CA GLN A 4 24.27 12.41 -0.90
C GLN A 4 25.03 13.17 -2.01
N LEU A 5 25.93 12.50 -2.74
CA LEU A 5 26.63 13.10 -3.88
C LEU A 5 25.79 13.05 -5.15
N ALA A 6 25.05 11.96 -5.37
CA ALA A 6 24.08 11.85 -6.46
C ALA A 6 22.98 12.91 -6.29
N ASP A 7 22.40 13.01 -5.10
CA ASP A 7 21.41 14.04 -4.79
C ASP A 7 22.02 15.45 -4.92
N GLY A 8 23.28 15.65 -4.48
CA GLY A 8 23.95 16.93 -4.65
C GLY A 8 24.18 17.29 -6.11
N ALA A 9 24.39 16.29 -6.98
CA ALA A 9 24.47 16.49 -8.43
C ALA A 9 23.10 16.86 -9.01
N GLU A 10 22.06 16.15 -8.59
CA GLU A 10 20.68 16.39 -9.00
C GLU A 10 20.20 17.78 -8.56
N ASP A 11 20.45 18.18 -7.32
CA ASP A 11 20.13 19.53 -6.80
C ASP A 11 20.82 20.63 -7.63
N VAL A 12 22.05 20.38 -8.10
CA VAL A 12 22.79 21.31 -8.98
C VAL A 12 22.24 21.30 -10.42
N LEU A 13 21.78 20.15 -10.92
CA LEU A 13 21.15 20.03 -12.24
C LEU A 13 19.76 20.70 -12.26
N ASP A 14 18.96 20.50 -11.22
CA ASP A 14 17.65 21.14 -11.03
C ASP A 14 17.81 22.67 -10.96
N GLU A 15 18.82 23.16 -10.22
CA GLU A 15 19.15 24.58 -10.16
C GLU A 15 19.56 25.11 -11.54
N LEU A 16 20.40 24.37 -12.28
CA LEU A 16 20.81 24.74 -13.64
C LEU A 16 19.61 24.80 -14.61
N ASP A 17 18.71 23.82 -14.54
CA ASP A 17 17.52 23.77 -15.39
C ASP A 17 16.51 24.86 -15.05
N TYR A 18 16.34 25.21 -13.77
CA TYR A 18 15.60 26.41 -13.36
C TYR A 18 16.12 27.66 -14.08
N PHE A 19 17.44 27.88 -14.09
CA PHE A 19 18.02 29.04 -14.76
C PHE A 19 17.94 28.97 -16.29
N ARG A 20 17.98 27.79 -16.89
CA ARG A 20 17.75 27.61 -18.34
C ARG A 20 16.30 27.93 -18.73
N ILE A 21 15.34 27.61 -17.88
CA ILE A 21 13.94 28.01 -18.06
C ILE A 21 13.81 29.53 -17.93
N GLN A 22 14.47 30.14 -16.93
CA GLN A 22 14.48 31.59 -16.75
C GLN A 22 15.08 32.33 -17.95
N ASP A 23 16.19 31.83 -18.51
CA ASP A 23 16.80 32.32 -19.74
C ASP A 23 15.82 32.31 -20.92
N LYS A 24 15.05 31.22 -21.08
CA LYS A 24 14.03 31.12 -22.13
C LYS A 24 12.87 32.09 -21.93
N LEU A 25 12.50 32.40 -20.68
CA LEU A 25 11.43 33.35 -20.36
C LEU A 25 11.87 34.82 -20.56
N ASP A 26 13.08 35.14 -20.13
CA ASP A 26 13.64 36.49 -20.17
C ASP A 26 14.40 36.80 -21.48
N SER A 27 14.47 35.83 -22.41
CA SER A 27 15.25 35.90 -23.66
C SER A 27 16.75 36.18 -23.43
N THR A 28 17.31 35.57 -22.39
CA THR A 28 18.74 35.62 -22.04
C THR A 28 19.43 34.26 -22.27
N TYR A 29 20.75 34.21 -22.08
CA TYR A 29 21.58 33.03 -22.40
C TYR A 29 22.67 32.81 -21.33
N HIS A 30 22.37 33.13 -20.07
CA HIS A 30 23.34 33.07 -18.98
C HIS A 30 23.69 31.62 -18.58
N ALA A 31 22.72 30.71 -18.60
CA ALA A 31 22.82 29.29 -18.27
C ALA A 31 22.81 28.37 -19.51
N ALA A 32 22.36 28.85 -20.68
CA ALA A 32 22.36 28.07 -21.92
C ALA A 32 23.74 28.06 -22.62
N ASP A 33 24.17 26.89 -23.11
CA ASP A 33 25.36 26.79 -23.94
C ASP A 33 25.10 27.38 -25.34
N LYS A 34 26.02 28.22 -25.85
CA LYS A 34 25.87 28.97 -27.11
C LYS A 34 25.72 28.05 -28.35
N HIS A 35 26.00 26.76 -28.22
CA HIS A 35 25.98 25.78 -29.31
C HIS A 35 24.87 24.72 -29.24
N ALA A 36 24.06 24.66 -28.18
CA ALA A 36 23.03 23.63 -28.01
C ALA A 36 21.68 24.00 -28.66
N LYS A 37 21.65 24.28 -29.97
CA LYS A 37 20.40 24.48 -30.73
C LYS A 37 19.63 23.19 -31.03
N GLY A 38 20.05 22.03 -30.50
CA GLY A 38 19.53 20.71 -30.93
C GLY A 38 18.61 19.95 -29.97
N CYS A 39 18.78 20.00 -28.65
CA CYS A 39 18.21 18.95 -27.76
C CYS A 39 17.26 19.42 -26.64
N THR A 40 16.83 20.69 -26.58
CA THR A 40 16.05 21.19 -25.42
C THR A 40 14.65 21.68 -25.77
N HIS A 41 14.14 21.32 -26.95
CA HIS A 41 12.86 21.81 -27.45
C HIS A 41 11.68 21.16 -26.70
N ASP A 42 11.79 19.91 -26.26
CA ASP A 42 10.66 19.17 -25.65
C ASP A 42 10.52 19.36 -24.13
N LEU A 43 11.63 19.50 -23.39
CA LEU A 43 11.63 19.87 -21.95
C LEU A 43 10.94 21.22 -21.68
N ALA A 44 11.03 22.17 -22.63
CA ALA A 44 10.45 23.50 -22.47
C ALA A 44 8.94 23.56 -22.78
N LEU A 45 8.40 22.61 -23.53
CA LEU A 45 6.98 22.53 -23.85
C LEU A 45 6.19 22.06 -22.62
N ASN A 46 6.67 21.03 -21.92
CA ASN A 46 6.01 20.50 -20.71
C ASN A 46 6.03 21.51 -19.56
N ALA A 47 7.16 22.17 -19.30
CA ALA A 47 7.25 23.24 -18.30
C ALA A 47 6.29 24.41 -18.58
N ARG A 48 6.11 24.78 -19.86
CA ARG A 48 5.13 25.80 -20.28
C ARG A 48 3.68 25.38 -20.04
N HIS A 49 3.34 24.12 -20.32
CA HIS A 49 1.97 23.62 -20.12
C HIS A 49 1.63 23.48 -18.65
N THR A 50 2.55 23.00 -17.81
CA THR A 50 2.38 22.89 -16.36
C THR A 50 2.29 24.26 -15.69
N ALA A 51 3.20 25.19 -16.01
CA ALA A 51 3.16 26.55 -15.46
C ALA A 51 1.86 27.30 -15.84
N ARG A 52 1.35 27.10 -17.07
CA ARG A 52 0.11 27.72 -17.54
C ARG A 52 -1.14 27.06 -16.95
N ALA A 53 -1.10 25.76 -16.67
CA ALA A 53 -2.19 25.03 -16.00
C ALA A 53 -2.28 25.39 -14.51
N VAL A 54 -1.14 25.56 -13.83
CA VAL A 54 -1.07 25.99 -12.43
C VAL A 54 -1.51 27.45 -12.29
N ALA A 55 -1.05 28.35 -13.18
CA ALA A 55 -1.45 29.75 -13.18
C ALA A 55 -2.95 29.97 -13.47
N ASN A 56 -3.57 29.11 -14.29
CA ASN A 56 -5.01 29.19 -14.59
C ASN A 56 -5.90 28.57 -13.50
N LYS A 57 -5.40 27.60 -12.73
CA LYS A 57 -6.14 26.99 -11.59
C LYS A 57 -6.10 27.84 -10.33
N PHE A 58 -5.05 28.63 -10.12
CA PHE A 58 -4.94 29.58 -9.02
C PHE A 58 -5.25 31.01 -9.48
N LYS A 59 -6.52 31.30 -9.81
CA LYS A 59 -7.00 32.68 -9.85
C LYS A 59 -7.11 33.21 -8.41
N PHE A 60 -5.97 33.53 -7.80
CA PHE A 60 -5.96 34.40 -6.64
C PHE A 60 -6.33 35.82 -7.09
N SER A 61 -7.37 36.35 -6.47
CA SER A 61 -7.75 37.76 -6.58
C SER A 61 -6.53 38.64 -6.32
N SER A 62 -6.25 39.51 -7.29
CA SER A 62 -5.14 40.48 -7.27
C SER A 62 -5.06 41.23 -5.95
N GLY A 63 -3.93 41.07 -5.26
CA GLY A 63 -3.59 41.81 -4.04
C GLY A 63 -2.09 41.81 -3.80
N GLY A 64 -1.41 42.83 -4.34
CA GLY A 64 -0.03 43.21 -3.96
C GLY A 64 1.07 42.71 -4.90
N ASN A 65 1.67 43.63 -5.67
CA ASN A 65 2.96 43.46 -6.33
C ASN A 65 4.05 43.16 -5.28
N LYS A 66 4.32 41.88 -5.00
CA LYS A 66 5.61 41.43 -4.47
C LYS A 66 6.26 40.58 -5.54
N GLN A 67 7.27 41.14 -6.20
CA GLN A 67 8.19 40.35 -7.03
C GLN A 67 8.78 39.24 -6.15
N THR A 68 8.54 37.99 -6.53
CA THR A 68 9.28 36.84 -6.01
C THR A 68 10.78 37.09 -6.20
N PRO A 69 11.63 36.85 -5.18
CA PRO A 69 13.07 37.09 -5.32
C PRO A 69 13.62 36.20 -6.43
N LYS A 70 14.09 36.81 -7.52
CA LYS A 70 14.82 36.08 -8.58
C LYS A 70 16.18 35.67 -8.01
N LEU A 71 16.45 34.37 -7.98
CA LEU A 71 17.79 33.83 -7.70
C LEU A 71 18.79 34.37 -8.73
N LYS A 72 20.05 34.55 -8.34
CA LYS A 72 21.12 35.03 -9.23
C LYS A 72 21.96 33.84 -9.68
N PHE A 73 22.07 33.65 -11.00
CA PHE A 73 22.90 32.59 -11.56
C PHE A 73 24.40 32.91 -11.38
N ASP A 74 25.13 32.04 -10.68
CA ASP A 74 26.59 32.08 -10.58
C ASP A 74 27.19 30.83 -11.23
N ARG A 75 27.69 30.99 -12.46
CA ARG A 75 28.29 29.91 -13.26
C ARG A 75 29.55 29.34 -12.59
N VAL A 76 30.32 30.16 -11.87
CA VAL A 76 31.58 29.74 -11.26
C VAL A 76 31.30 28.91 -10.02
N ASP A 77 30.32 29.30 -9.21
CA ASP A 77 29.87 28.53 -8.05
C ASP A 77 29.32 27.15 -8.48
N MET A 78 28.43 27.11 -9.47
CA MET A 78 27.89 25.84 -9.97
C MET A 78 28.95 24.92 -10.54
N SER A 79 29.90 25.46 -11.33
CA SER A 79 31.01 24.66 -11.87
C SER A 79 31.90 24.09 -10.76
N LYS A 80 32.13 24.83 -9.68
CA LYS A 80 32.89 24.35 -8.53
C LYS A 80 32.12 23.26 -7.78
N ARG A 81 30.82 23.44 -7.55
CA ARG A 81 29.95 22.43 -6.93
C ARG A 81 29.91 21.13 -7.73
N MET A 82 29.78 21.20 -9.06
CA MET A 82 29.86 20.02 -9.94
C MET A 82 31.23 19.33 -9.86
N ALA A 83 32.33 20.09 -9.94
CA ALA A 83 33.68 19.55 -9.84
C ALA A 83 33.94 18.86 -8.49
N ASP A 84 33.50 19.48 -7.40
CA ASP A 84 33.61 18.93 -6.04
C ASP A 84 32.81 17.62 -5.88
N ILE A 85 31.64 17.50 -6.53
CA ILE A 85 30.85 16.28 -6.51
C ILE A 85 31.55 15.16 -7.28
N VAL A 86 32.05 15.44 -8.50
CA VAL A 86 32.80 14.48 -9.31
C VAL A 86 34.05 13.99 -8.57
N GLN A 87 34.82 14.91 -7.97
CA GLN A 87 36.03 14.57 -7.22
C GLN A 87 35.74 13.73 -5.97
N LYS A 88 34.57 13.93 -5.35
CA LYS A 88 34.12 13.11 -4.21
C LYS A 88 33.54 11.76 -4.66
N LEU A 89 33.07 11.61 -5.89
CA LEU A 89 32.57 10.34 -6.45
C LEU A 89 33.71 9.37 -6.80
N ASP A 90 34.83 9.88 -7.34
CA ASP A 90 35.99 9.07 -7.75
C ASP A 90 36.49 8.05 -6.70
N PRO A 91 36.81 8.43 -5.45
CA PRO A 91 37.29 7.48 -4.44
C PRO A 91 36.19 6.52 -3.96
N ILE A 92 34.93 6.83 -4.23
CA ILE A 92 33.79 6.03 -3.82
C ILE A 92 33.46 4.98 -4.88
N CYS A 93 33.55 5.31 -6.17
CA CYS A 93 33.49 4.32 -7.25
C CYS A 93 34.55 3.23 -7.06
N ALA A 94 35.73 3.58 -6.55
CA ALA A 94 36.78 2.62 -6.18
C ALA A 94 36.39 1.74 -4.97
N LYS A 95 35.78 2.31 -3.92
CA LYS A 95 35.32 1.58 -2.72
C LYS A 95 34.08 0.72 -2.96
N VAL A 96 33.15 1.15 -3.81
CA VAL A 96 31.95 0.38 -4.20
C VAL A 96 32.34 -0.91 -4.88
N LYS A 97 33.42 -0.88 -5.68
CA LYS A 97 34.00 -2.07 -6.31
C LYS A 97 34.55 -3.10 -5.29
N GLU A 98 34.87 -2.65 -4.08
CA GLU A 98 35.38 -3.46 -2.96
C GLU A 98 34.25 -3.88 -1.98
N ILE A 99 33.19 -3.07 -1.86
CA ILE A 99 32.04 -3.30 -0.96
C ILE A 99 30.97 -4.21 -1.59
N LEU A 100 30.93 -4.35 -2.92
CA LEU A 100 30.06 -5.31 -3.61
C LEU A 100 30.29 -6.78 -3.18
N ASP A 101 31.30 -7.05 -2.36
CA ASP A 101 31.56 -8.35 -1.71
C ASP A 101 30.89 -8.53 -0.32
N LEU A 102 30.28 -7.51 0.32
CA LEU A 102 29.71 -7.66 1.68
C LEU A 102 28.43 -6.82 1.93
N GLU A 103 27.33 -7.52 2.24
CA GLU A 103 25.94 -7.01 2.37
C GLU A 103 25.57 -6.38 3.74
N LEU A 104 24.45 -5.63 3.72
CA LEU A 104 23.96 -4.65 4.71
C LEU A 104 22.69 -5.10 5.47
N ARG A 105 22.37 -4.35 6.54
CA ARG A 105 21.53 -4.68 7.71
C ARG A 105 20.15 -3.97 7.72
N ASN A 106 19.14 -4.62 8.30
CA ASN A 106 17.69 -4.29 8.31
C ASN A 106 17.23 -3.10 9.19
N PRO A 107 16.17 -2.36 8.78
CA PRO A 107 15.33 -1.51 9.65
C PRO A 107 13.98 -2.17 10.03
N LYS A 108 13.34 -1.67 11.10
CA LYS A 108 12.03 -2.10 11.63
C LYS A 108 10.87 -1.28 11.03
N PRO A 109 9.67 -1.86 10.85
CA PRO A 109 8.53 -1.18 10.20
C PRO A 109 7.77 -0.22 11.14
N ALA A 110 7.21 0.84 10.54
CA ALA A 110 6.37 1.86 11.18
C ALA A 110 4.88 1.61 10.89
N GLN A 111 3.99 2.03 11.80
CA GLN A 111 2.53 1.81 11.76
C GLN A 111 1.78 2.90 10.95
N GLY A 112 0.98 2.52 9.94
CA GLY A 112 0.05 3.37 9.16
C GLY A 112 -1.38 2.80 9.05
N ASN A 113 -2.31 3.53 8.38
CA ASN A 113 -3.76 3.22 8.28
C ASN A 113 -4.12 2.23 7.15
N ARG A 114 -4.73 1.06 7.44
CA ARG A 114 -4.61 -0.16 6.58
C ARG A 114 -5.80 -0.54 5.66
N PRO A 115 -5.61 -1.48 4.68
CA PRO A 115 -6.48 -1.87 3.56
C PRO A 115 -7.99 -2.05 3.79
N LYS A 116 -8.88 -1.32 3.10
CA LYS A 116 -10.33 -1.53 3.01
C LYS A 116 -10.61 -2.74 2.15
N THR A 117 -10.84 -3.86 2.82
CA THR A 117 -11.30 -5.06 2.17
C THR A 117 -12.78 -4.98 1.82
N THR A 118 -13.17 -5.70 0.77
CA THR A 118 -14.57 -5.83 0.34
C THR A 118 -15.00 -7.29 0.42
N SER A 119 -16.31 -7.53 0.38
CA SER A 119 -16.87 -8.88 0.37
C SER A 119 -16.77 -9.59 -0.99
N ALA A 120 -16.28 -8.93 -2.03
CA ALA A 120 -16.17 -9.49 -3.37
C ALA A 120 -15.05 -10.54 -3.42
N ILE A 121 -15.32 -11.68 -4.06
CA ILE A 121 -14.31 -12.70 -4.32
C ILE A 121 -13.34 -12.17 -5.37
N ILE A 122 -12.06 -12.08 -4.99
CA ILE A 122 -10.98 -11.62 -5.87
C ILE A 122 -10.23 -12.83 -6.43
N GLU A 123 -9.93 -13.80 -5.56
CA GLU A 123 -9.31 -15.06 -5.95
C GLU A 123 -10.44 -16.06 -6.19
N PRO A 124 -10.68 -16.49 -7.44
CA PRO A 124 -11.85 -17.30 -7.76
C PRO A 124 -11.81 -18.69 -7.12
N GLU A 125 -10.60 -19.20 -6.83
CA GLU A 125 -10.38 -20.52 -6.28
C GLU A 125 -9.74 -20.45 -4.89
N LEU A 126 -10.27 -21.28 -3.98
CA LEU A 126 -9.82 -21.37 -2.60
C LEU A 126 -9.05 -22.70 -2.37
N PHE A 127 -7.75 -22.66 -2.61
CA PHE A 127 -6.87 -23.81 -2.48
C PHE A 127 -6.74 -24.31 -1.04
N GLY A 128 -6.81 -25.62 -0.83
CA GLY A 128 -6.55 -26.30 0.46
C GLY A 128 -7.47 -25.96 1.64
N ARG A 129 -8.53 -25.15 1.46
CA ARG A 129 -9.45 -24.75 2.55
C ARG A 129 -10.87 -25.27 2.39
N ASN A 130 -11.15 -26.07 1.38
CA ASN A 130 -12.52 -26.50 1.07
C ASN A 130 -13.20 -27.24 2.24
N VAL A 131 -12.46 -28.09 2.95
CA VAL A 131 -12.99 -28.80 4.13
C VAL A 131 -13.31 -27.82 5.27
N GLN A 132 -12.39 -26.91 5.59
CA GLN A 132 -12.60 -25.91 6.65
C GLN A 132 -13.78 -24.99 6.30
N LYS A 133 -13.87 -24.53 5.04
CA LYS A 133 -14.97 -23.71 4.55
C LYS A 133 -16.31 -24.43 4.68
N LYS A 134 -16.38 -25.68 4.19
CA LYS A 134 -17.59 -26.50 4.25
C LYS A 134 -18.09 -26.69 5.68
N ASN A 135 -17.19 -27.00 6.62
CA ASN A 135 -17.55 -27.16 8.03
C ASN A 135 -18.18 -25.89 8.62
N ILE A 136 -17.63 -24.70 8.30
CA ILE A 136 -18.20 -23.43 8.75
C ILE A 136 -19.58 -23.20 8.13
N VAL A 137 -19.71 -23.40 6.83
CA VAL A 137 -20.99 -23.23 6.11
C VAL A 137 -22.06 -24.17 6.67
N ASP A 138 -21.71 -25.42 6.93
CA ASP A 138 -22.61 -26.41 7.54
C ASP A 138 -23.02 -25.99 8.95
N ASP A 139 -22.07 -25.50 9.77
CA ASP A 139 -22.32 -24.97 11.11
C ASP A 139 -23.23 -23.72 11.10
N ILE A 140 -23.10 -22.86 10.08
CA ILE A 140 -23.96 -21.67 9.86
C ILE A 140 -25.38 -22.06 9.45
N THR A 141 -25.50 -23.09 8.61
CA THR A 141 -26.77 -23.43 7.97
C THR A 141 -27.65 -24.30 8.86
N HIS A 142 -27.07 -25.33 9.47
CA HIS A 142 -27.83 -26.35 10.21
C HIS A 142 -27.19 -26.75 11.54
N GLY A 143 -25.97 -26.29 11.82
CA GLY A 143 -25.21 -26.70 12.98
C GLY A 143 -25.29 -25.73 14.15
N LYS A 144 -24.17 -25.65 14.88
CA LYS A 144 -24.12 -25.02 16.21
C LYS A 144 -24.37 -23.50 16.21
N TYR A 145 -24.23 -22.82 15.07
CA TYR A 145 -24.43 -21.37 14.99
C TYR A 145 -25.89 -20.98 14.75
N TYR A 146 -26.72 -21.89 14.23
CA TYR A 146 -28.11 -21.61 13.88
C TYR A 146 -29.02 -21.42 15.12
N ALA A 147 -28.75 -22.17 16.19
CA ALA A 147 -29.59 -22.19 17.38
C ALA A 147 -29.41 -20.97 18.31
N ASN A 148 -28.27 -20.28 18.19
CA ASN A 148 -27.89 -19.18 19.08
C ASN A 148 -28.55 -17.84 18.67
N GLY A 149 -28.71 -16.93 19.63
CA GLY A 149 -29.22 -15.57 19.35
C GLY A 149 -28.23 -14.74 18.53
N LEU A 150 -26.99 -14.65 19.00
CA LEU A 150 -25.86 -14.03 18.31
C LEU A 150 -24.63 -14.92 18.51
N THR A 151 -23.95 -15.28 17.42
CA THR A 151 -22.69 -16.01 17.46
C THR A 151 -21.55 -15.12 17.00
N VAL A 152 -20.46 -15.06 17.77
CA VAL A 152 -19.21 -14.39 17.38
C VAL A 152 -18.18 -15.45 17.01
N LEU A 153 -17.81 -15.50 15.73
CA LEU A 153 -16.80 -16.39 15.17
C LEU A 153 -15.53 -15.60 14.85
N GLN A 154 -14.40 -16.06 15.37
CA GLN A 154 -13.09 -15.47 15.11
C GLN A 154 -12.27 -16.33 14.14
N ILE A 155 -11.62 -15.70 13.18
CA ILE A 155 -10.70 -16.32 12.22
C ILE A 155 -9.32 -15.70 12.42
N VAL A 156 -8.39 -16.50 12.94
CA VAL A 156 -7.05 -16.06 13.37
C VAL A 156 -5.99 -16.65 12.45
N GLY A 157 -4.90 -15.92 12.24
CA GLY A 157 -3.73 -16.43 11.55
C GLY A 157 -2.78 -15.32 11.10
N PRO A 158 -1.54 -15.65 10.70
CA PRO A 158 -0.51 -14.67 10.37
C PRO A 158 -0.87 -13.80 9.16
N GLY A 159 -0.10 -12.72 8.94
CA GLY A 159 -0.23 -11.88 7.75
C GLY A 159 -0.05 -12.71 6.47
N GLY A 160 -0.78 -12.40 5.40
CA GLY A 160 -0.64 -13.08 4.10
C GLY A 160 -1.18 -14.52 4.04
N ILE A 161 -1.78 -15.05 5.12
CA ILE A 161 -2.27 -16.45 5.19
C ILE A 161 -3.62 -16.69 4.48
N GLY A 162 -4.29 -15.62 4.02
CA GLY A 162 -5.56 -15.70 3.28
C GLY A 162 -6.84 -15.64 4.11
N LYS A 163 -6.82 -15.01 5.30
CA LYS A 163 -8.03 -14.86 6.16
C LYS A 163 -9.18 -14.12 5.47
N THR A 164 -8.88 -12.97 4.88
CA THR A 164 -9.86 -12.17 4.13
C THR A 164 -10.42 -12.98 2.97
N THR A 165 -9.56 -13.62 2.16
CA THR A 165 -9.97 -14.48 1.04
C THR A 165 -10.88 -15.61 1.51
N PHE A 166 -10.48 -16.36 2.54
CA PHE A 166 -11.29 -17.43 3.13
C PHE A 166 -12.67 -16.92 3.57
N THR A 167 -12.72 -15.76 4.23
CA THR A 167 -13.95 -15.16 4.72
C THR A 167 -14.85 -14.67 3.57
N GLN A 168 -14.28 -14.14 2.48
CA GLN A 168 -15.04 -13.78 1.28
C GLN A 168 -15.76 -14.99 0.67
N HIS A 169 -15.09 -16.14 0.58
CA HIS A 169 -15.74 -17.35 0.07
C HIS A 169 -16.86 -17.86 0.98
N VAL A 170 -16.66 -17.85 2.31
CA VAL A 170 -17.73 -18.18 3.26
C VAL A 170 -18.90 -17.20 3.10
N TYR A 171 -18.62 -15.90 3.06
CA TYR A 171 -19.60 -14.83 2.95
C TYR A 171 -20.49 -14.97 1.71
N GLN A 172 -19.91 -15.31 0.55
CA GLN A 172 -20.70 -15.52 -0.67
C GLN A 172 -21.54 -16.80 -0.60
N GLU A 173 -21.02 -17.88 -0.03
CA GLU A 173 -21.72 -19.17 0.04
C GLU A 173 -22.94 -19.14 0.96
N VAL A 174 -22.91 -18.30 2.00
CA VAL A 174 -24.03 -18.13 2.94
C VAL A 174 -24.95 -16.96 2.61
N ASN A 175 -24.76 -16.30 1.46
CA ASN A 175 -25.42 -15.03 1.15
C ASN A 175 -26.96 -15.10 1.19
N SER A 176 -27.54 -16.23 0.79
CA SER A 176 -28.98 -16.44 0.72
C SER A 176 -29.59 -16.81 2.07
N LEU A 177 -28.76 -17.02 3.11
CA LEU A 177 -29.20 -17.45 4.43
C LEU A 177 -29.48 -16.27 5.38
N PHE A 178 -29.05 -15.06 5.02
CA PHE A 178 -29.14 -13.86 5.85
C PHE A 178 -29.94 -12.77 5.14
N ASP A 179 -30.81 -12.09 5.89
CA ASP A 179 -31.59 -10.95 5.38
C ASP A 179 -30.71 -9.72 5.16
N ILE A 180 -29.67 -9.56 5.99
CA ILE A 180 -28.76 -8.42 6.00
C ILE A 180 -27.33 -8.93 6.11
N MET A 181 -26.47 -8.52 5.17
CA MET A 181 -25.04 -8.82 5.25
C MET A 181 -24.21 -7.57 5.15
N ILE A 182 -23.25 -7.45 6.06
CA ILE A 182 -22.46 -6.23 6.25
C ILE A 182 -20.99 -6.63 6.28
N TRP A 183 -20.16 -5.94 5.50
CA TRP A 183 -18.71 -6.10 5.51
C TRP A 183 -18.05 -4.78 5.88
N ILE A 184 -17.22 -4.78 6.91
CA ILE A 184 -16.44 -3.61 7.35
C ILE A 184 -15.00 -4.03 7.57
N CYS A 185 -14.09 -3.22 7.06
CA CYS A 185 -12.69 -3.32 7.41
C CYS A 185 -12.36 -2.31 8.52
N VAL A 186 -11.69 -2.76 9.59
CA VAL A 186 -11.52 -1.98 10.84
C VAL A 186 -10.19 -1.21 10.88
N SER A 187 -9.11 -1.83 10.40
CA SER A 187 -7.79 -1.32 9.96
C SER A 187 -7.03 -0.20 10.71
N LEU A 188 -7.26 0.05 12.01
CA LEU A 188 -6.24 0.66 12.89
C LEU A 188 -6.64 0.60 14.36
N ASN A 189 -7.68 1.38 14.67
CA ASN A 189 -8.22 1.55 16.00
C ASN A 189 -9.66 1.09 15.93
N PHE A 190 -9.96 0.10 16.75
CA PHE A 190 -11.33 -0.27 17.00
C PHE A 190 -12.01 0.89 17.74
N ASP A 191 -12.85 1.63 17.02
CA ASP A 191 -13.69 2.70 17.56
C ASP A 191 -15.15 2.29 17.37
N ALA A 192 -15.84 2.01 18.48
CA ALA A 192 -17.20 1.54 18.45
C ALA A 192 -18.16 2.56 17.82
N ASN A 193 -17.94 3.86 18.02
CA ASN A 193 -18.82 4.91 17.47
C ASN A 193 -18.67 4.98 15.95
N ARG A 194 -17.43 5.06 15.45
CA ARG A 194 -17.14 5.09 14.01
C ARG A 194 -17.71 3.85 13.32
N LEU A 195 -17.44 2.67 13.88
CA LEU A 195 -17.94 1.41 13.32
C LEU A 195 -19.47 1.38 13.33
N THR A 196 -20.11 1.78 14.43
CA THR A 196 -21.59 1.85 14.51
C THR A 196 -22.16 2.76 13.42
N GLN A 197 -21.56 3.93 13.18
CA GLN A 197 -21.97 4.85 12.12
C GLN A 197 -21.82 4.25 10.72
N GLU A 198 -20.70 3.58 10.44
CA GLU A 198 -20.46 2.89 9.17
C GLU A 198 -21.45 1.74 8.94
N ILE A 199 -21.73 0.95 9.99
CA ILE A 199 -22.71 -0.14 9.95
C ILE A 199 -24.09 0.40 9.62
N VAL A 200 -24.59 1.41 10.35
CA VAL A 200 -25.92 1.97 10.14
C VAL A 200 -26.11 2.42 8.69
N LYS A 201 -25.10 3.01 8.08
CA LYS A 201 -25.17 3.44 6.67
C LYS A 201 -25.35 2.28 5.69
N LYS A 202 -24.89 1.07 6.05
CA LYS A 202 -24.99 -0.15 5.22
C LYS A 202 -26.26 -0.98 5.47
N ILE A 203 -27.04 -0.66 6.51
CA ILE A 203 -28.32 -1.37 6.79
C ILE A 203 -29.49 -0.59 6.17
N PRO A 204 -30.37 -1.24 5.38
CA PRO A 204 -31.56 -0.61 4.81
C PRO A 204 -32.47 -0.01 5.89
N LYS A 205 -33.02 1.17 5.61
CA LYS A 205 -33.98 1.84 6.49
C LYS A 205 -35.30 1.07 6.59
N VAL A 206 -35.95 1.17 7.74
CA VAL A 206 -37.30 0.64 8.00
C VAL A 206 -38.31 1.77 8.19
N ASN A 207 -39.58 1.50 7.92
CA ASN A 207 -40.65 2.48 8.09
C ASN A 207 -40.87 2.80 9.57
N GLY A 208 -41.01 4.08 9.91
CA GLY A 208 -41.24 4.52 11.29
C GLY A 208 -39.98 4.62 12.15
N GLU A 209 -38.79 4.67 11.54
CA GLU A 209 -37.56 5.04 12.25
C GLU A 209 -37.72 6.38 12.96
N LYS A 210 -37.25 6.45 14.21
CA LYS A 210 -37.22 7.71 14.95
C LYS A 210 -36.18 8.64 14.31
N GLU A 211 -36.59 9.82 13.87
CA GLU A 211 -35.71 10.79 13.17
C GLU A 211 -34.50 11.24 14.01
N ASN A 212 -34.57 11.17 15.34
CA ASN A 212 -33.51 11.58 16.28
C ASN A 212 -32.92 10.40 17.09
N ALA A 213 -33.07 9.16 16.63
CA ALA A 213 -32.47 8.01 17.30
C ALA A 213 -30.94 8.03 17.18
N VAL A 214 -30.26 7.62 18.25
CA VAL A 214 -28.81 7.35 18.22
C VAL A 214 -28.54 6.15 17.31
N GLU A 215 -27.38 6.10 16.68
CA GLU A 215 -27.03 5.10 15.66
C GLU A 215 -27.24 3.65 16.15
N GLY A 216 -26.92 3.35 17.42
CA GLY A 216 -27.20 2.05 18.01
C GLY A 216 -28.69 1.66 18.03
N GLU A 217 -29.58 2.61 18.33
CA GLU A 217 -31.04 2.36 18.30
C GLU A 217 -31.56 2.13 16.87
N LEU A 218 -30.93 2.76 15.88
CA LEU A 218 -31.25 2.52 14.47
C LEU A 218 -30.86 1.10 14.05
N ILE A 219 -29.71 0.58 14.50
CA ILE A 219 -29.31 -0.82 14.28
C ILE A 219 -30.37 -1.75 14.89
N GLU A 220 -30.76 -1.51 16.14
CA GLU A 220 -31.78 -2.31 16.84
C GLU A 220 -33.10 -2.36 16.08
N GLN A 221 -33.59 -1.19 15.63
CA GLN A 221 -34.84 -1.08 14.88
C GLN A 221 -34.76 -1.80 13.52
N ARG A 222 -33.67 -1.62 12.78
CA ARG A 222 -33.50 -2.18 11.43
C ARG A 222 -33.26 -3.68 11.41
N LEU A 223 -32.68 -4.25 12.47
CA LEU A 223 -32.35 -5.67 12.58
C LEU A 223 -33.32 -6.49 13.44
N LYS A 224 -34.31 -5.86 14.09
CA LYS A 224 -35.18 -6.48 15.10
C LYS A 224 -35.68 -7.89 14.76
N HIS A 225 -36.17 -8.10 13.55
CA HIS A 225 -36.71 -9.39 13.08
C HIS A 225 -35.92 -9.97 11.89
N LYS A 226 -34.70 -9.52 11.67
CA LYS A 226 -33.85 -9.91 10.53
C LYS A 226 -32.68 -10.72 10.99
N ARG A 227 -32.38 -11.82 10.29
CA ARG A 227 -31.15 -12.57 10.47
C ARG A 227 -30.02 -11.83 9.78
N PHE A 228 -28.94 -11.51 10.49
CA PHE A 228 -27.82 -10.76 9.91
C PHE A 228 -26.45 -11.44 10.05
N LEU A 229 -25.56 -11.11 9.11
CA LEU A 229 -24.14 -11.43 9.16
C LEU A 229 -23.32 -10.13 9.11
N LEU A 230 -22.51 -9.89 10.12
CA LEU A 230 -21.54 -8.78 10.16
C LEU A 230 -20.11 -9.33 10.10
N VAL A 231 -19.35 -8.94 9.08
CA VAL A 231 -17.92 -9.21 8.99
C VAL A 231 -17.14 -7.98 9.41
N LEU A 232 -16.27 -8.14 10.41
CA LEU A 232 -15.26 -7.19 10.84
C LEU A 232 -13.89 -7.73 10.44
N ASP A 233 -13.38 -7.25 9.30
CA ASP A 233 -12.14 -7.73 8.71
C ASP A 233 -10.93 -6.92 9.18
N ASP A 234 -9.81 -7.63 9.38
CA ASP A 234 -8.50 -7.16 9.88
C ASP A 234 -8.59 -6.36 11.18
N VAL A 235 -9.19 -6.97 12.20
CA VAL A 235 -9.21 -6.43 13.57
C VAL A 235 -7.89 -6.73 14.27
N TRP A 236 -7.25 -5.71 14.84
CA TRP A 236 -5.98 -5.84 15.55
C TRP A 236 -6.18 -5.91 17.05
N THR A 237 -6.26 -4.76 17.71
CA THR A 237 -6.48 -4.63 19.14
C THR A 237 -7.72 -3.78 19.39
N TYR A 238 -8.42 -4.12 20.47
CA TYR A 238 -9.62 -3.41 20.88
C TYR A 238 -9.81 -3.58 22.39
N HIS A 239 -10.43 -2.59 23.02
CA HIS A 239 -10.78 -2.65 24.43
C HIS A 239 -12.10 -3.40 24.64
N GLU A 240 -12.21 -4.16 25.73
CA GLU A 240 -13.42 -4.94 26.03
C GLU A 240 -14.68 -4.06 26.09
N ASP A 241 -14.57 -2.84 26.63
CA ASP A 241 -15.69 -1.91 26.74
C ASP A 241 -16.15 -1.40 25.37
N GLU A 242 -15.21 -1.07 24.47
CA GLU A 242 -15.53 -0.66 23.10
C GLU A 242 -16.19 -1.82 22.34
N TRP A 243 -15.70 -3.06 22.53
CA TRP A 243 -16.31 -4.25 21.94
C TRP A 243 -17.74 -4.49 22.43
N LYS A 244 -17.95 -4.44 23.76
CA LYS A 244 -19.29 -4.57 24.35
C LYS A 244 -20.22 -3.48 23.85
N LYS A 245 -19.73 -2.26 23.72
CA LYS A 245 -20.47 -1.11 23.19
C LYS A 245 -20.88 -1.32 21.73
N LEU A 246 -19.98 -1.81 20.87
CA LEU A 246 -20.30 -2.12 19.47
C LEU A 246 -21.34 -3.25 19.39
N LEU A 247 -21.20 -4.31 20.19
CA LEU A 247 -22.09 -5.48 20.14
C LEU A 247 -23.46 -5.25 20.80
N ALA A 248 -23.60 -4.27 21.70
CA ALA A 248 -24.82 -4.09 22.48
C ALA A 248 -26.10 -3.97 21.63
N PRO A 249 -26.13 -3.21 20.52
CA PRO A 249 -27.29 -3.14 19.62
C PRO A 249 -27.66 -4.50 18.98
N PHE A 250 -26.66 -5.32 18.67
CA PHE A 250 -26.83 -6.57 17.93
C PHE A 250 -27.39 -7.71 18.78
N ARG A 251 -27.37 -7.58 20.10
CA ARG A 251 -27.88 -8.60 21.04
C ARG A 251 -29.37 -8.49 21.33
N LYS A 252 -30.02 -7.42 20.88
CA LYS A 252 -31.45 -7.17 21.15
C LYS A 252 -32.39 -7.66 20.05
N GLY A 253 -31.85 -8.26 18.98
CA GLY A 253 -32.65 -8.86 17.91
C GLY A 253 -33.43 -10.08 18.38
N GLU A 254 -34.59 -10.30 17.78
CA GLU A 254 -35.48 -11.44 18.08
C GLU A 254 -35.22 -12.63 17.14
N ALA A 255 -34.55 -12.40 16.01
CA ALA A 255 -34.15 -13.45 15.07
C ALA A 255 -33.02 -14.31 15.65
N ARG A 256 -33.03 -15.61 15.35
CA ARG A 256 -31.95 -16.55 15.69
C ARG A 256 -30.97 -16.71 14.54
N GLY A 257 -29.78 -17.22 14.85
CA GLY A 257 -28.74 -17.51 13.86
C GLY A 257 -28.03 -16.26 13.36
N ASN A 258 -28.04 -15.16 14.13
CA ASN A 258 -27.25 -13.97 13.81
C ASN A 258 -25.77 -14.24 14.03
N MET A 259 -24.92 -13.64 13.20
CA MET A 259 -23.49 -13.91 13.23
C MET A 259 -22.64 -12.66 13.07
N VAL A 260 -21.55 -12.62 13.82
CA VAL A 260 -20.43 -11.70 13.64
C VAL A 260 -19.19 -12.54 13.34
N ILE A 261 -18.52 -12.27 12.23
CA ILE A 261 -17.23 -12.87 11.89
C ILE A 261 -16.14 -11.82 12.06
N ILE A 262 -15.06 -12.17 12.76
CA ILE A 262 -13.91 -11.31 12.97
C ILE A 262 -12.69 -11.98 12.35
N THR A 263 -11.89 -11.25 11.56
CA THR A 263 -10.56 -11.74 11.16
C THR A 263 -9.47 -10.98 11.89
N THR A 264 -8.42 -11.67 12.36
CA THR A 264 -7.31 -11.03 13.08
C THR A 264 -5.97 -11.74 12.88
N ARG A 265 -4.88 -10.99 13.05
CA ARG A 265 -3.51 -11.49 13.07
C ARG A 265 -3.00 -11.84 14.47
N ILE A 266 -3.71 -11.40 15.52
CA ILE A 266 -3.23 -11.43 16.91
C ILE A 266 -4.04 -12.48 17.68
N PRO A 267 -3.45 -13.65 18.00
CA PRO A 267 -4.11 -14.66 18.83
C PRO A 267 -4.49 -14.12 20.21
N GLU A 268 -3.75 -13.17 20.78
CA GLU A 268 -4.02 -12.58 22.10
C GLU A 268 -5.26 -11.66 22.10
N ALA A 269 -5.77 -11.23 20.94
CA ALA A 269 -7.07 -10.61 20.86
C ALA A 269 -8.21 -11.58 21.27
N VAL A 270 -7.95 -12.90 21.25
CA VAL A 270 -8.86 -13.96 21.70
C VAL A 270 -9.03 -13.96 23.24
N THR A 271 -7.97 -13.67 24.00
CA THR A 271 -7.99 -13.83 25.48
C THR A 271 -8.63 -12.66 26.22
N MET A 272 -8.75 -11.49 25.59
CA MET A 272 -9.35 -10.31 26.23
C MET A 272 -10.88 -10.36 26.29
N VAL A 273 -11.53 -11.37 25.71
CA VAL A 273 -12.98 -11.34 25.49
C VAL A 273 -13.64 -12.69 25.78
N LYS A 274 -14.34 -12.79 26.91
CA LYS A 274 -15.27 -13.90 27.23
C LYS A 274 -16.54 -13.93 26.35
N THR A 275 -16.51 -13.28 25.18
CA THR A 275 -17.68 -13.13 24.28
C THR A 275 -17.41 -13.58 22.84
N VAL A 276 -16.25 -14.18 22.57
CA VAL A 276 -16.02 -14.96 21.36
C VAL A 276 -16.55 -16.37 21.64
N ASP A 277 -17.48 -16.84 20.82
CA ASP A 277 -18.11 -18.15 21.02
C ASP A 277 -17.26 -19.27 20.39
N TYR A 278 -16.61 -18.96 19.25
CA TYR A 278 -15.81 -19.92 18.48
C TYR A 278 -14.61 -19.23 17.82
N SER A 279 -13.50 -19.96 17.70
CA SER A 279 -12.30 -19.49 17.02
C SER A 279 -11.77 -20.56 16.05
N ILE A 280 -11.27 -20.10 14.89
CA ILE A 280 -10.69 -20.91 13.83
C ILE A 280 -9.33 -20.34 13.49
N GLU A 281 -8.32 -21.19 13.55
CA GLU A 281 -6.96 -20.84 13.17
C GLU A 281 -6.68 -21.29 11.73
N LEU A 282 -6.30 -20.34 10.88
CA LEU A 282 -5.82 -20.61 9.54
C LEU A 282 -4.30 -20.82 9.58
N ASN A 283 -3.91 -22.09 9.56
CA ASN A 283 -2.52 -22.53 9.45
C ASN A 283 -1.99 -22.42 8.01
N ARG A 284 -0.70 -22.67 7.78
CA ARG A 284 -0.12 -22.76 6.43
C ARG A 284 -0.87 -23.76 5.54
N LEU A 285 -0.84 -23.51 4.23
CA LEU A 285 -1.34 -24.49 3.27
C LEU A 285 -0.46 -25.74 3.28
N GLY A 286 -1.09 -26.91 3.14
CA GLY A 286 -0.36 -28.16 2.95
C GLY A 286 0.43 -28.13 1.64
N THR A 287 1.54 -28.86 1.59
CA THR A 287 2.50 -28.81 0.47
C THR A 287 1.86 -29.01 -0.89
N GLU A 288 0.95 -29.99 -1.03
CA GLU A 288 0.29 -30.27 -2.31
C GLU A 288 -0.66 -29.14 -2.73
N ASP A 289 -1.56 -28.70 -1.84
CA ASP A 289 -2.46 -27.57 -2.11
C ASP A 289 -1.70 -26.27 -2.40
N PHE A 290 -0.57 -26.08 -1.72
CA PHE A 290 0.29 -24.92 -1.90
C PHE A 290 1.05 -24.95 -3.23
N MET A 291 1.49 -26.14 -3.66
CA MET A 291 2.07 -26.34 -4.99
C MET A 291 1.06 -25.99 -6.08
N HIS A 292 -0.18 -26.46 -5.97
CA HIS A 292 -1.26 -26.11 -6.92
C HIS A 292 -1.57 -24.61 -6.94
N LEU A 293 -1.57 -23.96 -5.77
CA LEU A 293 -1.72 -22.50 -5.70
C LEU A 293 -0.57 -21.79 -6.43
N PHE A 294 0.67 -22.21 -6.20
CA PHE A 294 1.84 -21.65 -6.85
C PHE A 294 1.81 -21.84 -8.36
N GLU A 295 1.45 -23.05 -8.83
CA GLU A 295 1.23 -23.37 -10.24
C GLU A 295 0.22 -22.41 -10.89
N ALA A 296 -0.92 -22.16 -10.23
CA ALA A 296 -1.94 -21.25 -10.73
C ALA A 296 -1.41 -19.82 -10.89
N TYR A 297 -0.56 -19.35 -9.97
CA TYR A 297 0.04 -18.02 -10.08
C TYR A 297 1.11 -17.91 -11.17
N VAL A 298 1.90 -18.96 -11.39
CA VAL A 298 2.90 -18.98 -12.45
C VAL A 298 2.24 -19.14 -13.82
N PHE A 299 1.47 -20.20 -14.03
CA PHE A 299 1.03 -20.64 -15.36
C PHE A 299 -0.42 -20.26 -15.70
N GLY A 300 -1.21 -19.81 -14.71
CA GLY A 300 -2.62 -19.50 -14.91
C GLY A 300 -3.42 -20.76 -15.23
N HIS A 301 -4.19 -20.75 -16.32
CA HIS A 301 -5.05 -21.87 -16.73
C HIS A 301 -4.36 -22.91 -17.64
N GLN A 302 -3.05 -22.82 -17.84
CA GLN A 302 -2.29 -23.72 -18.72
C GLN A 302 -1.90 -25.03 -18.01
N GLN A 303 -1.51 -26.08 -18.74
CA GLN A 303 -1.01 -27.34 -18.16
C GLN A 303 0.50 -27.23 -17.88
N PRO A 304 0.91 -26.88 -16.65
CA PRO A 304 2.20 -26.25 -16.36
C PRO A 304 3.44 -27.04 -16.77
N TRP A 305 3.51 -28.27 -16.25
CA TRP A 305 4.74 -29.04 -16.21
C TRP A 305 4.96 -29.90 -17.46
N LYS A 306 3.95 -29.97 -18.34
CA LYS A 306 4.10 -30.66 -19.62
C LYS A 306 4.97 -29.86 -20.58
N ASP A 307 4.80 -28.54 -20.56
CA ASP A 307 5.51 -27.64 -21.47
C ASP A 307 6.88 -27.23 -20.91
N TYR A 308 7.08 -27.35 -19.58
CA TYR A 308 8.31 -26.96 -18.87
C TYR A 308 8.72 -27.97 -17.78
N PRO A 309 9.01 -29.24 -18.15
CA PRO A 309 9.35 -30.28 -17.17
C PRO A 309 10.62 -29.97 -16.36
N GLU A 310 11.58 -29.25 -16.94
CA GLU A 310 12.82 -28.83 -16.29
C GLU A 310 12.61 -27.85 -15.13
N LEU A 311 11.49 -27.12 -15.11
CA LEU A 311 11.17 -26.16 -14.05
C LEU A 311 10.54 -26.83 -12.82
N LEU A 312 10.11 -28.10 -12.91
CA LEU A 312 9.35 -28.76 -11.85
C LEU A 312 10.15 -28.89 -10.56
N ASP A 313 11.38 -29.39 -10.65
CA ASP A 313 12.21 -29.63 -9.47
C ASP A 313 12.63 -28.32 -8.81
N VAL A 314 13.00 -27.31 -9.62
CA VAL A 314 13.31 -25.96 -9.13
C VAL A 314 12.08 -25.30 -8.51
N GLY A 315 10.91 -25.46 -9.12
CA GLY A 315 9.63 -24.98 -8.59
C GLY A 315 9.29 -25.58 -7.24
N ARG A 316 9.46 -26.90 -7.07
CA ARG A 316 9.27 -27.57 -5.78
C ARG A 316 10.23 -27.03 -4.71
N ALA A 317 11.49 -26.78 -5.08
CA ALA A 317 12.46 -26.20 -4.17
C ALA A 317 12.07 -24.78 -3.73
N ILE A 318 11.67 -23.91 -4.68
CA ILE A 318 11.17 -22.56 -4.39
C ILE A 318 9.94 -22.62 -3.47
N VAL A 319 8.97 -23.49 -3.77
CA VAL A 319 7.77 -23.69 -2.93
C VAL A 319 8.14 -24.09 -1.49
N GLY A 320 9.22 -24.86 -1.32
CA GLY A 320 9.80 -25.17 0.00
C GLY A 320 10.23 -23.91 0.78
N HIS A 321 10.81 -22.91 0.11
CA HIS A 321 11.22 -21.65 0.73
C HIS A 321 10.06 -20.72 1.09
N LEU A 322 8.95 -20.78 0.35
CA LEU A 322 7.78 -19.91 0.54
C LEU A 322 6.88 -20.31 1.73
N LYS A 323 7.24 -21.39 2.43
CA LYS A 323 6.68 -21.79 3.74
C LYS A 323 5.14 -21.85 3.81
N GLY A 324 4.45 -22.08 2.69
CA GLY A 324 2.99 -22.25 2.67
C GLY A 324 2.17 -20.96 2.81
N PHE A 325 2.76 -19.78 2.58
CA PHE A 325 2.06 -18.48 2.60
C PHE A 325 1.44 -18.15 1.22
N PRO A 326 0.10 -18.06 1.12
CA PRO A 326 -0.56 -17.73 -0.14
C PRO A 326 -0.09 -16.44 -0.80
N LEU A 327 0.15 -15.38 -0.02
CA LEU A 327 0.65 -14.12 -0.56
C LEU A 327 2.08 -14.25 -1.10
N ALA A 328 2.95 -15.04 -0.46
CA ALA A 328 4.31 -15.29 -0.94
C ALA A 328 4.29 -16.05 -2.28
N ALA A 329 3.47 -17.11 -2.38
CA ALA A 329 3.24 -17.83 -3.65
C ALA A 329 2.70 -16.92 -4.75
N LYS A 330 1.80 -15.99 -4.41
CA LYS A 330 1.27 -15.02 -5.37
C LYS A 330 2.36 -14.11 -5.92
N THR A 331 3.17 -13.51 -5.05
CA THR A 331 4.17 -12.52 -5.45
C THR A 331 5.31 -13.18 -6.23
N VAL A 332 5.88 -14.26 -5.69
CA VAL A 332 6.99 -14.99 -6.35
C VAL A 332 6.50 -15.75 -7.59
N GLY A 333 5.31 -16.35 -7.55
CA GLY A 333 4.74 -17.00 -8.73
C GLY A 333 4.51 -16.03 -9.89
N ARG A 334 4.03 -14.80 -9.61
CA ARG A 334 3.86 -13.75 -10.62
C ARG A 334 5.18 -13.17 -11.12
N LEU A 335 6.23 -13.14 -10.29
CA LEU A 335 7.57 -12.84 -10.75
C LEU A 335 8.00 -13.86 -11.83
N LEU A 336 7.89 -15.15 -11.50
CA LEU A 336 8.36 -16.24 -12.35
C LEU A 336 7.52 -16.46 -13.62
N ARG A 337 6.21 -16.13 -13.58
CA ARG A 337 5.32 -16.15 -14.75
C ARG A 337 5.92 -15.44 -15.97
N ASN A 338 6.64 -14.34 -15.74
CA ASN A 338 7.20 -13.53 -16.81
C ASN A 338 8.60 -13.99 -17.25
N GLN A 339 9.14 -15.05 -16.65
CA GLN A 339 10.53 -15.51 -16.81
C GLN A 339 10.63 -17.05 -16.77
N LEU A 340 9.99 -17.74 -17.72
CA LEU A 340 9.94 -19.22 -17.78
C LEU A 340 11.24 -19.91 -18.25
N ALA A 341 12.39 -19.25 -18.11
CA ALA A 341 13.69 -19.85 -18.40
C ALA A 341 14.29 -20.44 -17.12
N LEU A 342 14.88 -21.65 -17.21
CA LEU A 342 15.47 -22.36 -16.08
C LEU A 342 16.52 -21.52 -15.33
N ASP A 343 17.36 -20.78 -16.04
CA ASP A 343 18.38 -19.91 -15.43
C ASP A 343 17.75 -18.83 -14.54
N ASN A 344 16.62 -18.26 -14.93
CA ASN A 344 15.93 -17.25 -14.12
C ASN A 344 15.36 -17.86 -12.83
N TRP A 345 14.78 -19.06 -12.93
CA TRP A 345 14.26 -19.78 -11.76
C TRP A 345 15.38 -20.21 -10.82
N THR A 346 16.51 -20.65 -11.36
CA THR A 346 17.70 -21.03 -10.58
C THR A 346 18.25 -19.83 -9.82
N ARG A 347 18.33 -18.65 -10.45
CA ARG A 347 18.74 -17.41 -9.77
C ARG A 347 17.81 -17.02 -8.62
N VAL A 348 16.50 -17.19 -8.82
CA VAL A 348 15.51 -16.95 -7.75
C VAL A 348 15.66 -17.99 -6.63
N LEU A 349 15.92 -19.25 -6.95
CA LEU A 349 16.17 -20.29 -5.95
C LEU A 349 17.44 -20.04 -5.13
N GLU A 350 18.50 -19.55 -5.77
CA GLU A 350 19.81 -19.28 -5.13
C GLU A 350 19.91 -17.90 -4.46
N SER A 351 18.80 -17.17 -4.36
CA SER A 351 18.78 -15.81 -3.84
C SER A 351 19.06 -15.77 -2.33
N LYS A 352 19.86 -14.79 -1.88
CA LYS A 352 20.22 -14.66 -0.46
C LYS A 352 19.07 -14.15 0.41
N GLU A 353 18.04 -13.58 -0.19
CA GLU A 353 16.85 -13.09 0.51
C GLU A 353 16.18 -14.21 1.33
N TRP A 354 16.30 -15.48 0.89
CA TRP A 354 15.81 -16.63 1.67
C TRP A 354 16.50 -16.74 3.04
N GLU A 355 17.75 -16.32 3.16
CA GLU A 355 18.54 -16.34 4.39
C GLU A 355 18.17 -15.19 5.35
N LEU A 356 17.48 -14.16 4.85
CA LEU A 356 17.05 -13.00 5.64
C LEU A 356 15.78 -13.26 6.45
N GLN A 357 15.15 -14.42 6.30
CA GLN A 357 13.98 -14.82 7.09
C GLN A 357 14.33 -14.94 8.57
N THR A 358 13.88 -13.96 9.35
CA THR A 358 14.22 -13.85 10.78
C THR A 358 13.34 -14.71 11.69
N SER A 359 12.20 -15.17 11.17
CA SER A 359 11.31 -16.10 11.86
C SER A 359 10.54 -16.95 10.86
N ASP A 360 9.94 -18.02 11.34
CA ASP A 360 9.08 -18.86 10.52
C ASP A 360 7.83 -18.16 10.01
N TYR A 361 7.41 -17.05 10.62
CA TYR A 361 6.26 -16.26 10.18
C TYR A 361 6.66 -14.98 9.42
N ASP A 362 7.93 -14.82 9.08
CA ASP A 362 8.46 -13.65 8.39
C ASP A 362 8.33 -13.80 6.87
N ILE A 363 7.30 -13.17 6.31
CA ILE A 363 7.01 -13.15 4.87
C ILE A 363 7.75 -12.03 4.13
N MET A 364 8.34 -11.05 4.84
CA MET A 364 8.93 -9.87 4.20
C MET A 364 10.06 -10.19 3.22
N PRO A 365 10.97 -11.13 3.50
CA PRO A 365 12.01 -11.47 2.55
C PRO A 365 11.45 -12.02 1.23
N ASP A 366 10.37 -12.80 1.27
CA ASP A 366 9.72 -13.35 0.07
C ASP A 366 9.11 -12.24 -0.81
N LEU A 367 8.52 -11.22 -0.16
CA LEU A 367 7.97 -10.06 -0.85
C LEU A 367 9.08 -9.15 -1.39
N LYS A 368 10.15 -8.96 -0.62
CA LYS A 368 11.31 -8.16 -1.02
C LYS A 368 12.03 -8.79 -2.21
N LEU A 369 12.19 -10.11 -2.23
CA LEU A 369 12.75 -10.83 -3.38
C LEU A 369 12.02 -10.49 -4.67
N SER A 370 10.68 -10.47 -4.62
CA SER A 370 9.88 -10.11 -5.81
C SER A 370 10.12 -8.67 -6.26
N TYR A 371 10.39 -7.76 -5.32
CA TYR A 371 10.71 -6.36 -5.61
C TYR A 371 12.10 -6.21 -6.20
N ASP A 372 13.12 -6.90 -5.68
CA ASP A 372 14.50 -6.79 -6.13
C ASP A 372 14.66 -7.24 -7.60
N TYR A 373 13.80 -8.15 -8.05
CA TYR A 373 13.75 -8.63 -9.44
C TYR A 373 12.85 -7.77 -10.37
N LEU A 374 12.25 -6.67 -9.87
CA LEU A 374 11.60 -5.70 -10.75
C LEU A 374 12.63 -4.94 -11.60
N PRO A 375 12.31 -4.55 -12.84
CA PRO A 375 13.05 -3.52 -13.55
C PRO A 375 13.19 -2.26 -12.70
N PHE A 376 14.34 -1.59 -12.79
CA PHE A 376 14.69 -0.44 -11.94
C PHE A 376 13.62 0.68 -11.97
N HIS A 377 13.08 1.02 -13.14
CA HIS A 377 12.03 2.03 -13.26
C HIS A 377 10.73 1.64 -12.51
N LEU A 378 10.39 0.35 -12.45
CA LEU A 378 9.24 -0.14 -11.68
C LEU A 378 9.52 -0.14 -10.17
N GLN A 379 10.76 -0.45 -9.76
CA GLN A 379 11.19 -0.32 -8.37
C GLN A 379 11.00 1.11 -7.87
N GLN A 380 11.45 2.10 -8.66
CA GLN A 380 11.27 3.52 -8.35
C GLN A 380 9.79 3.89 -8.29
N CYS A 381 8.98 3.52 -9.28
CA CYS A 381 7.54 3.82 -9.29
C CYS A 381 6.82 3.25 -8.04
N PHE A 382 7.21 2.06 -7.60
CA PHE A 382 6.62 1.39 -6.44
C PHE A 382 7.09 1.99 -5.10
N SER A 383 8.37 2.35 -4.97
CA SER A 383 8.94 2.83 -3.70
C SER A 383 8.27 4.11 -3.18
N TYR A 384 7.84 4.99 -4.08
CA TYR A 384 7.09 6.21 -3.75
C TYR A 384 5.68 5.95 -3.19
N GLY A 385 5.20 4.71 -3.26
CA GLY A 385 4.02 4.28 -2.51
C GLY A 385 4.12 4.53 -1.01
N ALA A 386 5.34 4.60 -0.45
CA ALA A 386 5.61 4.91 0.95
C ALA A 386 5.15 6.31 1.39
N LEU A 387 4.94 7.24 0.45
CA LEU A 387 4.44 8.58 0.73
C LEU A 387 2.94 8.63 0.96
N PHE A 388 2.24 7.56 0.60
CA PHE A 388 0.80 7.46 0.77
C PHE A 388 0.50 6.65 2.02
N PRO A 389 -0.65 6.89 2.67
CA PRO A 389 -1.06 6.00 3.74
C PRO A 389 -1.15 4.59 3.15
N GLU A 390 -1.05 3.59 4.02
CA GLU A 390 -1.56 2.28 3.66
C GLU A 390 -2.99 2.46 3.09
N ASP A 391 -3.45 1.54 2.24
CA ASP A 391 -4.84 1.55 1.77
C ASP A 391 -5.27 2.70 0.83
N TYR A 392 -4.34 3.56 0.44
CA TYR A 392 -4.66 4.64 -0.45
C TYR A 392 -5.22 4.10 -1.78
N GLU A 393 -6.45 4.48 -2.11
CA GLU A 393 -7.08 4.13 -3.38
C GLU A 393 -6.59 5.08 -4.47
N PHE A 394 -5.50 4.69 -5.12
CA PHE A 394 -4.91 5.48 -6.18
C PHE A 394 -5.82 5.55 -7.41
N GLY A 395 -6.01 6.76 -7.93
CA GLY A 395 -6.42 6.92 -9.32
C GLY A 395 -5.23 6.67 -10.26
N SER A 396 -5.46 6.02 -11.42
CA SER A 396 -4.38 5.81 -12.40
C SER A 396 -3.71 7.13 -12.82
N LYS A 397 -4.52 8.17 -13.09
CA LYS A 397 -4.03 9.49 -13.47
C LYS A 397 -3.19 10.14 -12.39
N GLU A 398 -3.55 9.92 -11.13
CA GLU A 398 -2.85 10.50 -9.98
C GLU A 398 -1.46 9.87 -9.82
N LEU A 399 -1.36 8.54 -9.79
CA LEU A 399 -0.07 7.84 -9.72
C LEU A 399 0.84 8.21 -10.89
N VAL A 400 0.27 8.23 -12.11
CA VAL A 400 1.03 8.58 -13.31
C VAL A 400 1.50 10.04 -13.25
N GLN A 401 0.67 10.97 -12.77
CA GLN A 401 1.09 12.36 -12.60
C GLN A 401 2.15 12.53 -11.53
N LEU A 402 2.08 11.77 -10.43
CA LEU A 402 3.12 11.73 -9.42
C LEU A 402 4.45 11.28 -10.05
N TRP A 403 4.46 10.18 -10.80
CA TRP A 403 5.67 9.67 -11.43
C TRP A 403 6.23 10.61 -12.51
N ILE A 404 5.36 11.33 -13.22
CA ILE A 404 5.79 12.42 -14.13
C ILE A 404 6.43 13.55 -13.33
N GLY A 405 5.85 13.96 -12.20
CA GLY A 405 6.38 15.03 -11.36
C GLY A 405 7.71 14.69 -10.71
N LEU A 406 7.93 13.41 -10.42
CA LEU A 406 9.19 12.86 -9.90
C LEU A 406 10.23 12.58 -11.00
N ASP A 407 9.89 12.81 -12.28
CA ASP A 407 10.74 12.59 -13.45
C ASP A 407 11.33 11.16 -13.55
N ILE A 408 10.57 10.14 -13.12
CA ILE A 408 11.02 8.73 -13.13
C ILE A 408 10.49 7.92 -14.33
N LEU A 409 9.79 8.57 -15.27
CA LEU A 409 9.24 7.92 -16.45
C LEU A 409 10.14 8.12 -17.68
N ASP A 410 10.83 7.06 -18.08
CA ASP A 410 11.65 7.07 -19.29
C ASP A 410 10.80 6.89 -20.57
N SER A 411 10.80 7.91 -21.45
CA SER A 411 10.25 7.76 -22.81
C SER A 411 11.37 7.42 -23.81
N CYS A 412 11.68 6.13 -23.97
CA CYS A 412 12.61 5.69 -25.02
C CYS A 412 12.06 5.92 -26.45
N ASP A 413 10.75 6.10 -26.60
CA ASP A 413 10.07 6.38 -27.86
C ASP A 413 9.44 7.78 -27.81
N GLN A 414 9.98 8.70 -28.62
CA GLN A 414 9.51 10.09 -28.73
C GLN A 414 8.05 10.21 -29.21
N ARG A 415 7.43 9.12 -29.67
CA ARG A 415 6.04 9.09 -30.11
C ARG A 415 5.05 8.78 -28.99
N LYS A 416 5.51 8.26 -27.84
CA LYS A 416 4.66 7.92 -26.70
C LYS A 416 4.57 9.08 -25.72
N ARG A 417 3.37 9.36 -25.24
CA ARG A 417 3.21 10.33 -24.16
C ARG A 417 3.67 9.71 -22.84
N LEU A 418 4.17 10.53 -21.93
CA LEU A 418 4.57 10.06 -20.59
C LEU A 418 3.38 9.44 -19.83
N GLU A 419 2.15 9.89 -20.07
CA GLU A 419 0.99 9.28 -19.44
C GLU A 419 0.75 7.84 -19.92
N ASP A 420 1.04 7.56 -21.19
CA ASP A 420 0.92 6.20 -21.75
C ASP A 420 2.02 5.30 -21.19
N VAL A 421 3.24 5.81 -21.06
CA VAL A 421 4.36 5.10 -20.43
C VAL A 421 4.06 4.79 -18.97
N GLY A 422 3.59 5.77 -18.21
CA GLY A 422 3.23 5.58 -16.81
C GLY A 422 2.10 4.57 -16.64
N LEU A 423 1.09 4.58 -17.53
CA LEU A 423 0.02 3.59 -17.49
C LEU A 423 0.54 2.17 -17.80
N CYS A 424 1.50 2.02 -18.72
CA CYS A 424 2.19 0.75 -18.94
C CYS A 424 2.90 0.27 -17.66
N TYR A 425 3.65 1.14 -16.98
CA TYR A 425 4.36 0.79 -15.74
C TYR A 425 3.38 0.38 -14.62
N LEU A 426 2.26 1.10 -14.47
CA LEU A 426 1.22 0.72 -13.51
C LEU A 426 0.62 -0.65 -13.84
N ASN A 427 0.32 -0.91 -15.10
CA ASN A 427 -0.20 -2.22 -15.52
C ASN A 427 0.82 -3.34 -15.27
N ASP A 428 2.10 -3.10 -15.50
CA ASP A 428 3.16 -4.07 -15.21
C ASP A 428 3.27 -4.36 -13.72
N LEU A 429 3.19 -3.35 -12.86
CA LEU A 429 3.15 -3.52 -11.40
C LEU A 429 1.91 -4.30 -10.94
N VAL A 430 0.75 -4.07 -11.57
CA VAL A 430 -0.48 -4.85 -11.31
C VAL A 430 -0.29 -6.32 -11.74
N ASN A 431 0.25 -6.55 -12.94
CA ASN A 431 0.49 -7.88 -13.48
C ASN A 431 1.46 -8.68 -12.58
N ARG A 432 2.44 -8.00 -12.01
CA ARG A 432 3.42 -8.57 -11.07
C ARG A 432 2.91 -8.68 -9.63
N GLY A 433 1.71 -8.17 -9.34
CA GLY A 433 1.03 -8.34 -8.06
C GLY A 433 1.33 -7.31 -6.99
N PHE A 434 2.05 -6.24 -7.32
CA PHE A 434 2.35 -5.13 -6.41
C PHE A 434 1.14 -4.22 -6.17
N PHE A 435 0.29 -4.06 -7.18
CA PHE A 435 -0.99 -3.37 -7.08
C PHE A 435 -2.15 -4.31 -7.41
N LYS A 436 -3.28 -4.05 -6.76
CA LYS A 436 -4.56 -4.63 -7.09
C LYS A 436 -5.42 -3.58 -7.77
N LYS A 437 -5.94 -3.89 -8.96
CA LYS A 437 -6.95 -3.08 -9.65
C LYS A 437 -8.35 -3.47 -9.14
N ASN A 438 -9.10 -2.49 -8.65
CA ASN A 438 -10.50 -2.61 -8.26
C ASN A 438 -11.36 -1.74 -9.19
N GLU A 439 -12.62 -2.14 -9.39
CA GLU A 439 -13.63 -1.30 -10.06
C GLU A 439 -14.54 -0.67 -9.02
N LYS A 440 -14.79 0.63 -9.16
CA LYS A 440 -15.71 1.41 -8.34
C LYS A 440 -17.13 1.32 -8.89
N GLU A 441 -18.10 1.68 -8.06
CA GLU A 441 -19.52 1.70 -8.43
C GLU A 441 -19.83 2.63 -9.62
N ASP A 442 -19.01 3.68 -9.82
CA ASP A 442 -19.12 4.60 -10.96
C ASP A 442 -18.46 4.10 -12.25
N GLY A 443 -17.93 2.86 -12.25
CA GLY A 443 -17.21 2.25 -13.36
C GLY A 443 -15.75 2.71 -13.51
N SER A 444 -15.26 3.59 -12.64
CA SER A 444 -13.85 3.96 -12.62
C SER A 444 -12.98 2.88 -11.96
N SER A 445 -11.71 2.78 -12.34
CA SER A 445 -10.77 1.86 -11.70
C SER A 445 -9.94 2.57 -10.64
N CYS A 446 -9.76 1.95 -9.49
CA CYS A 446 -8.74 2.34 -8.50
C CYS A 446 -7.73 1.24 -8.26
N TYR A 447 -6.57 1.63 -7.74
CA TYR A 447 -5.43 0.76 -7.53
C TYR A 447 -5.06 0.79 -6.05
N VAL A 448 -4.87 -0.38 -5.44
CA VAL A 448 -4.63 -0.52 -3.99
C VAL A 448 -3.46 -1.47 -3.78
N MET A 449 -2.55 -1.13 -2.87
CA MET A 449 -1.49 -2.04 -2.41
C MET A 449 -2.01 -2.91 -1.26
N HIS A 450 -1.65 -4.21 -1.26
CA HIS A 450 -1.91 -5.08 -0.11
C HIS A 450 -1.12 -4.57 1.10
N ASP A 451 -1.61 -4.73 2.34
CA ASP A 451 -0.96 -4.20 3.56
C ASP A 451 0.53 -4.56 3.66
N LEU A 452 0.87 -5.85 3.59
CA LEU A 452 2.25 -6.33 3.60
C LEU A 452 3.05 -5.84 2.38
N LEU A 453 2.39 -5.55 1.26
CA LEU A 453 3.05 -4.92 0.10
C LEU A 453 3.20 -3.41 0.25
N HIS A 454 2.49 -2.74 1.18
CA HIS A 454 2.74 -1.34 1.53
C HIS A 454 3.85 -1.20 2.59
N GLU A 455 4.01 -2.18 3.48
CA GLU A 455 5.17 -2.23 4.38
C GLU A 455 6.50 -2.30 3.61
N LEU A 456 6.49 -2.89 2.40
CA LEU A 456 7.65 -3.04 1.54
C LEU A 456 8.22 -1.71 1.01
N PRO A 457 7.47 -0.80 0.33
CA PRO A 457 7.97 0.50 -0.11
C PRO A 457 8.44 1.33 1.08
N VAL A 458 7.78 1.26 2.24
CA VAL A 458 8.23 1.93 3.47
C VAL A 458 9.61 1.41 3.89
N MET A 459 9.83 0.09 3.83
CA MET A 459 11.14 -0.52 4.13
C MET A 459 12.22 -0.06 3.14
N VAL A 460 11.99 -0.20 1.84
CA VAL A 460 13.02 0.05 0.80
C VAL A 460 13.30 1.53 0.56
N SER A 461 12.35 2.42 0.88
CA SER A 461 12.49 3.87 0.72
C SER A 461 12.69 4.63 2.05
N SER A 462 12.84 3.93 3.17
CA SER A 462 12.95 4.52 4.52
C SER A 462 14.05 5.59 4.69
N SER A 463 15.05 5.59 3.82
CA SER A 463 16.09 6.62 3.80
C SER A 463 15.68 7.91 3.09
N GLU A 464 14.73 7.88 2.16
CA GLU A 464 14.42 8.95 1.20
C GLU A 464 12.98 9.46 1.32
N CYS A 465 12.03 8.60 1.67
CA CYS A 465 10.63 8.95 1.88
C CYS A 465 10.30 8.98 3.37
N LEU A 466 9.53 9.98 3.78
CA LEU A 466 9.02 10.10 5.14
C LEU A 466 7.53 10.45 5.11
N SER A 467 6.73 9.62 5.76
CA SER A 467 5.30 9.84 5.97
C SER A 467 5.03 10.26 7.41
N ILE A 468 4.36 11.39 7.59
CA ILE A 468 4.02 11.97 8.90
C ILE A 468 2.51 11.91 9.08
N CYS A 469 2.06 11.32 10.18
CA CYS A 469 0.67 11.31 10.63
C CYS A 469 0.56 11.98 12.01
N SER A 470 -0.62 12.49 12.35
CA SER A 470 -0.89 13.11 13.65
C SER A 470 -0.50 12.25 14.85
N SER A 471 -0.66 10.94 14.74
CA SER A 471 -0.33 9.96 15.76
C SER A 471 1.17 9.69 15.93
N ASN A 472 2.01 9.97 14.93
CA ASN A 472 3.42 9.53 14.92
C ASN A 472 4.45 10.68 14.96
N VAL A 473 4.05 11.95 14.76
CA VAL A 473 4.96 13.12 14.66
C VAL A 473 6.03 13.17 15.76
N ARG A 474 5.65 12.83 17.00
CA ARG A 474 6.54 12.90 18.17
C ARG A 474 7.66 11.87 18.18
N TYR A 475 7.50 10.78 17.44
CA TYR A 475 8.42 9.64 17.43
C TYR A 475 9.31 9.61 16.18
N ILE A 476 9.13 10.57 15.27
CA ILE A 476 9.90 10.63 14.02
C ILE A 476 11.33 11.06 14.31
N GLN A 477 12.26 10.18 13.93
CA GLN A 477 13.67 10.51 13.87
C GLN A 477 13.97 11.09 12.49
N SER A 478 14.25 12.39 12.44
CA SER A 478 14.65 13.08 11.21
C SER A 478 15.99 12.54 10.69
N SER A 479 16.00 11.98 9.48
CA SER A 479 17.23 11.65 8.76
C SER A 479 17.58 12.77 7.78
N PRO A 480 18.86 13.17 7.65
CA PRO A 480 19.27 14.19 6.68
C PRO A 480 19.14 13.72 5.21
N SER A 481 18.83 12.45 4.97
CA SER A 481 18.64 11.87 3.63
C SER A 481 17.18 11.90 3.13
N VAL A 482 16.22 12.36 3.94
CA VAL A 482 14.83 12.47 3.51
C VAL A 482 14.72 13.51 2.40
N ARG A 483 14.14 13.11 1.28
CA ARG A 483 13.92 13.93 0.07
C ARG A 483 12.44 14.18 -0.19
N HIS A 484 11.60 13.20 0.11
CA HIS A 484 10.16 13.29 -0.14
C HIS A 484 9.40 13.16 1.17
N LEU A 485 8.45 14.06 1.36
CA LEU A 485 7.70 14.18 2.60
C LEU A 485 6.20 14.17 2.31
N SER A 486 5.47 13.34 3.04
CA SER A 486 4.02 13.37 3.08
C SER A 486 3.53 13.70 4.47
N ILE A 487 2.53 14.57 4.56
CA ILE A 487 1.89 14.95 5.83
C ILE A 487 0.41 14.62 5.69
N MET A 488 -0.04 13.68 6.53
CA MET A 488 -1.40 13.18 6.55
C MET A 488 -2.10 13.70 7.82
N THR A 489 -3.32 14.19 7.63
CA THR A 489 -4.18 14.67 8.70
C THR A 489 -5.53 14.00 8.62
N ASP A 490 -5.99 13.42 9.73
CA ASP A 490 -7.36 12.91 9.85
C ASP A 490 -8.33 14.09 10.05
N ASP A 491 -9.48 14.04 9.37
CA ASP A 491 -10.58 14.98 9.56
C ASP A 491 -11.04 15.04 11.03
N GLY A 492 -10.98 13.92 11.75
CA GLY A 492 -11.27 13.87 13.19
C GLY A 492 -10.32 14.75 14.02
N ASP A 493 -9.02 14.71 13.70
CA ASP A 493 -8.00 15.52 14.38
C ASP A 493 -8.12 17.00 14.03
N VAL A 494 -8.46 17.32 12.77
CA VAL A 494 -8.69 18.70 12.32
C VAL A 494 -9.92 19.30 13.01
N ASN A 495 -10.98 18.51 13.18
CA ASN A 495 -12.21 18.93 13.84
C ASN A 495 -12.03 19.12 15.36
N ASN A 496 -11.05 18.45 15.98
CA ASN A 496 -10.66 18.69 17.35
C ASN A 496 -9.59 19.80 17.45
N ARG A 497 -10.03 21.02 17.78
CA ARG A 497 -9.15 22.20 17.91
C ARG A 497 -7.91 22.00 18.78
N LEU A 498 -7.98 21.17 19.84
CA LEU A 498 -6.84 20.92 20.72
C LEU A 498 -5.85 19.95 20.07
N ALA A 499 -6.34 18.84 19.51
CA ALA A 499 -5.51 17.86 18.79
C ALA A 499 -4.82 18.49 17.58
N PHE A 500 -5.54 19.28 16.79
CA PHE A 500 -4.97 20.00 15.65
C PHE A 500 -3.88 21.01 16.05
N LYS A 501 -4.09 21.70 17.18
CA LYS A 501 -3.10 22.68 17.69
C LYS A 501 -1.83 21.97 18.19
N ASP A 502 -1.97 20.84 18.87
CA ASP A 502 -0.85 20.01 19.30
C ASP A 502 -0.09 19.44 18.09
N PHE A 503 -0.80 18.91 17.10
CA PHE A 503 -0.20 18.43 15.85
C PHE A 503 0.58 19.52 15.13
N LYS A 504 0.03 20.73 15.01
CA LYS A 504 0.72 21.86 14.38
C LYS A 504 1.99 22.26 15.14
N ARG A 505 1.96 22.22 16.48
CA ARG A 505 3.15 22.46 17.31
C ARG A 505 4.22 21.40 17.04
N ASP A 506 3.82 20.13 17.03
CA ASP A 506 4.75 19.01 16.88
C ASP A 506 5.37 19.01 15.47
N LEU A 507 4.59 19.34 14.43
CA LEU A 507 5.10 19.60 13.08
C LEU A 507 6.10 20.76 13.03
N SER A 508 5.85 21.84 13.78
CA SER A 508 6.76 22.99 13.80
C SER A 508 8.12 22.60 14.42
N LEU A 509 8.09 21.82 15.51
CA LEU A 509 9.30 21.27 16.14
C LEU A 509 10.04 20.28 15.23
N LEU A 510 9.31 19.51 14.41
CA LEU A 510 9.92 18.63 13.43
C LEU A 510 10.54 19.43 12.27
N GLY A 511 9.90 20.51 11.84
CA GLY A 511 10.41 21.42 10.82
C GLY A 511 11.73 22.08 11.20
N GLU A 512 11.95 22.36 12.49
CA GLU A 512 13.26 22.85 12.99
C GLU A 512 14.37 21.78 12.90
N LYS A 513 14.02 20.49 12.89
CA LYS A 513 14.96 19.37 12.79
C LYS A 513 15.18 18.93 11.34
N LEU A 514 14.18 19.09 10.47
CA LEU A 514 14.27 18.76 9.06
C LEU A 514 15.06 19.85 8.32
N LYS A 515 16.12 19.45 7.60
CA LYS A 515 16.83 20.36 6.70
C LYS A 515 15.99 20.57 5.44
N ALA A 516 15.14 21.60 5.45
CA ALA A 516 14.22 21.91 4.35
C ALA A 516 14.89 22.03 2.97
N GLY A 517 16.18 22.40 2.91
CA GLY A 517 16.95 22.48 1.67
C GLY A 517 17.18 21.15 0.96
N ASN A 518 16.91 20.01 1.60
CA ASN A 518 17.02 18.69 0.98
C ASN A 518 15.68 18.17 0.44
N LEU A 519 14.55 18.82 0.75
CA LEU A 519 13.22 18.34 0.35
C LEU A 519 12.91 18.75 -1.09
N LYS A 520 12.52 17.77 -1.91
CA LYS A 520 11.94 17.99 -3.24
C LYS A 520 10.41 18.04 -3.10
N LEU A 521 9.80 19.08 -3.67
CA LEU A 521 8.36 19.33 -3.62
C LEU A 521 7.61 18.64 -4.76
#